data_AF-T1BJB4-F1
#
_entry.id   AF-T1BJB4-F1
#
_cell.length_a   1.000
_cell.length_b   1.000
_cell.length_c   1.000
_cell.angle_alpha   90.00
_cell.angle_beta   90.00
_cell.angle_gamma   90.00
#
_symmetry.space_group_name_H-M   'P 1'
#
loop_
_entity.id
_entity.type
_entity.pdbx_description
1 polymer ?
#
loop_
_entity_poly.entity_id
_entity_poly.type
_entity_poly.pdbx_seq_one_letter_code
_entity_poly.pdbx_strand_id
1 'polypeptide(L)'
;MITITLAIGAYSLSKKKAIVKGLTAAQTLGSVTVIASDKTVTITENTMQVSHILDGRELYESGQKTKLNFLKSAVLATGNLEVEQRFSWEYRDPMEVSILKYSIDSGLDIQELNREYKPASRFV
;
A
#
# COMPACT_ATOMS: atom_id res chain seq x y z
N MET A 1 -38.69 -17.47 15.67
CA MET A 1 -37.50 -17.08 16.46
C MET A 1 -36.20 -17.01 15.65
N ILE A 2 -35.92 -17.97 14.75
CA ILE A 2 -34.66 -18.04 13.97
C ILE A 2 -34.28 -16.72 13.28
N THR A 3 -35.24 -16.05 12.62
CA THR A 3 -34.99 -14.79 11.91
C THR A 3 -34.57 -13.65 12.84
N ILE A 4 -35.14 -13.55 14.04
CA ILE A 4 -34.78 -12.51 15.02
C ILE A 4 -33.36 -12.73 15.52
N THR A 5 -32.99 -13.98 15.82
CA THR A 5 -31.63 -14.34 16.24
C THR A 5 -30.60 -14.04 15.14
N LEU A 6 -30.90 -14.39 13.88
CA LEU A 6 -30.04 -14.07 12.74
C LEU A 6 -29.92 -12.57 12.50
N ALA A 7 -31.01 -11.81 12.65
CA ALA A 7 -31.01 -10.36 12.50
C ALA A 7 -30.13 -9.68 13.57
N ILE A 8 -30.20 -10.13 14.82
CA ILE A 8 -29.33 -9.65 15.90
C ILE A 8 -27.86 -9.98 15.61
N GLY A 9 -27.59 -11.20 15.13
CA GLY A 9 -26.24 -11.62 14.71
C GLY A 9 -25.68 -10.76 13.58
N ALA A 10 -26.48 -10.53 12.53
CA ALA A 10 -26.12 -9.65 11.41
C ALA A 10 -25.87 -8.21 11.85
N TYR A 11 -26.68 -7.68 12.77
CA TYR A 11 -26.48 -6.35 13.36
C TYR A 11 -25.17 -6.27 14.14
N SER A 12 -24.85 -7.30 14.93
CA SER A 12 -23.57 -7.38 15.68
C SER A 12 -22.36 -7.42 14.73
N LEU A 13 -22.43 -8.18 13.64
CA LEU A 13 -21.38 -8.24 12.61
C LEU A 13 -21.19 -6.89 11.92
N SER A 14 -22.27 -6.16 11.63
CA SER A 14 -22.20 -4.83 11.04
C SER A 14 -21.45 -3.84 11.94
N LYS A 15 -21.66 -3.89 13.26
CA LYS A 15 -20.88 -3.10 14.23
C LYS A 15 -19.39 -3.42 14.25
N LYS A 16 -19.00 -4.61 13.75
CA LYS A 16 -17.61 -5.06 13.58
C LYS A 16 -17.10 -4.91 12.14
N LYS A 17 -17.69 -4.01 11.35
CA LYS A 17 -17.32 -3.75 9.94
C LYS A 17 -17.58 -4.93 8.99
N ALA A 18 -18.38 -5.92 9.36
CA ALA A 18 -18.79 -7.03 8.51
C ALA A 18 -20.24 -6.85 8.03
N ILE A 19 -20.41 -6.45 6.77
CA ILE A 19 -21.73 -6.21 6.18
C ILE A 19 -22.34 -7.53 5.69
N VAL A 20 -23.41 -7.97 6.34
CA VAL A 20 -24.16 -9.16 5.95
C VAL A 20 -25.23 -8.78 4.92
N LYS A 21 -25.05 -9.19 3.65
CA LYS A 21 -26.01 -8.91 2.57
C LYS A 21 -27.25 -9.82 2.61
N GLY A 22 -27.22 -10.92 3.35
CA GLY A 22 -28.36 -11.82 3.51
C GLY A 22 -28.24 -12.70 4.76
N LEU A 23 -29.36 -12.93 5.46
CA LEU A 23 -29.35 -13.61 6.77
C LEU A 23 -28.79 -15.05 6.71
N THR A 24 -28.99 -15.76 5.60
CA THR A 24 -28.41 -17.10 5.37
C THR A 24 -26.88 -17.06 5.38
N ALA A 25 -26.25 -15.97 4.93
CA ALA A 25 -24.79 -15.85 4.95
C ALA A 25 -24.23 -15.79 6.37
N ALA A 26 -24.95 -15.17 7.33
CA ALA A 26 -24.55 -15.16 8.73
C ALA A 26 -24.59 -16.57 9.35
N GLN A 27 -25.58 -17.38 8.97
CA GLN A 27 -25.68 -18.78 9.38
C GLN A 27 -24.52 -19.61 8.80
N THR A 28 -24.28 -19.50 7.49
CA THR A 28 -23.21 -20.23 6.79
C THR A 28 -21.83 -19.92 7.37
N LEU A 29 -21.55 -18.64 7.67
CA LEU A 29 -20.29 -18.23 8.30
C LEU A 29 -20.11 -18.85 9.69
N GLY A 30 -21.19 -19.03 10.45
CA GLY A 30 -21.15 -19.68 11.77
C GLY A 30 -20.89 -21.18 11.73
N SER A 31 -21.16 -21.85 10.61
CA SER A 31 -20.95 -23.29 10.41
C SER A 31 -19.71 -23.63 9.57
N VAL A 32 -18.93 -22.62 9.15
CA VAL A 32 -17.79 -22.84 8.27
C VAL A 32 -16.64 -23.50 9.03
N THR A 33 -16.00 -24.50 8.41
CA THR A 33 -14.81 -25.19 8.97
C THR A 33 -13.53 -24.87 8.22
N VAL A 34 -13.63 -24.36 6.99
CA VAL A 34 -12.50 -23.98 6.13
C VAL A 34 -12.78 -22.63 5.48
N ILE A 35 -11.84 -21.70 5.57
CA ILE A 35 -11.88 -20.41 4.87
C ILE A 35 -10.83 -20.43 3.77
N ALA A 36 -11.27 -20.38 2.51
CA ALA A 36 -10.40 -20.13 1.39
C ALA A 36 -10.24 -18.61 1.24
N SER A 37 -9.05 -18.09 1.57
CA SER A 37 -8.72 -16.67 1.42
C SER A 37 -7.78 -16.48 0.24
N ASP A 38 -8.02 -15.45 -0.56
CA ASP A 38 -7.01 -14.95 -1.49
C ASP A 38 -5.89 -14.25 -0.70
N LYS A 39 -4.69 -14.12 -1.29
CA LYS A 39 -3.56 -13.42 -0.67
C LYS A 39 -3.67 -11.92 -0.91
N THR A 40 -3.73 -11.51 -2.17
CA THR A 40 -3.64 -10.10 -2.57
C THR A 40 -4.93 -9.37 -2.22
N VAL A 41 -4.82 -8.19 -1.61
CA VAL A 41 -5.97 -7.35 -1.19
C VAL A 41 -6.85 -7.97 -0.10
N THR A 42 -6.61 -9.22 0.32
CA THR A 42 -7.38 -9.91 1.37
C THR A 42 -6.51 -10.21 2.61
N ILE A 43 -5.38 -10.90 2.45
CA ILE A 43 -4.40 -11.10 3.53
C ILE A 43 -3.40 -9.95 3.58
N THR A 44 -2.95 -9.51 2.41
CA THR A 44 -2.02 -8.39 2.29
C THR A 44 -2.80 -7.12 1.97
N GLU A 45 -2.40 -6.03 2.58
CA GLU A 45 -2.80 -4.71 2.12
C GLU A 45 -2.26 -4.48 0.69
N ASN A 46 -2.92 -3.64 -0.09
CA ASN A 46 -2.39 -3.17 -1.37
C ASN A 46 -1.32 -2.08 -1.17
N THR A 47 -0.44 -2.29 -0.20
CA THR A 47 0.63 -1.38 0.19
C THR A 47 1.96 -2.11 0.04
N MET A 48 2.90 -1.49 -0.67
CA MET A 48 4.26 -2.00 -0.80
C MET A 48 5.19 -1.24 0.14
N GLN A 49 6.20 -1.95 0.66
CA GLN A 49 7.24 -1.38 1.50
C GLN A 49 8.59 -1.89 1.01
N VAL A 50 9.57 -0.99 0.94
CA VAL A 50 10.96 -1.36 0.63
C VAL A 50 11.47 -2.19 1.79
N SER A 51 11.84 -3.45 1.52
CA SER A 51 12.37 -4.36 2.54
C SER A 51 13.89 -4.32 2.62
N HIS A 52 14.56 -4.27 1.47
CA HIS A 52 16.01 -4.25 1.36
C HIS A 52 16.44 -3.39 0.17
N ILE A 53 17.67 -2.88 0.24
CA ILE A 53 18.32 -2.17 -0.85
C ILE A 53 19.66 -2.81 -1.16
N LEU A 54 19.88 -3.13 -2.42
CA LEU A 54 21.16 -3.56 -2.94
C LEU A 54 21.74 -2.45 -3.82
N ASP A 55 22.82 -1.80 -3.37
CA ASP A 55 23.47 -0.70 -4.11
C ASP A 55 24.54 -1.19 -5.11
N GLY A 56 24.56 -2.50 -5.38
CA GLY A 56 25.57 -3.19 -6.19
C GLY A 56 26.79 -3.67 -5.40
N ARG A 57 26.91 -3.33 -4.10
CA ARG A 57 28.00 -3.81 -3.24
C ARG A 57 27.49 -4.44 -1.96
N GLU A 58 26.56 -3.79 -1.29
CA GLU A 58 26.06 -4.20 0.02
C GLU A 58 24.53 -4.27 0.02
N LEU A 59 24.00 -5.20 0.81
CA LEU A 59 22.58 -5.32 1.09
C LEU A 59 22.28 -4.60 2.39
N TYR A 60 21.41 -3.60 2.31
CA TYR A 60 20.92 -2.84 3.46
C TYR A 60 19.49 -3.27 3.77
N GLU A 61 19.19 -3.52 5.04
CA GLU A 61 17.81 -3.68 5.49
C GLU A 61 17.10 -2.33 5.54
N SER A 62 15.78 -2.35 5.36
CA SER A 62 14.94 -1.15 5.47
C SER A 62 15.17 -0.41 6.79
N GLY A 63 15.50 0.88 6.71
CA GLY A 63 15.79 1.73 7.87
C GLY A 63 17.28 1.87 8.21
N GLN A 64 18.15 1.10 7.55
CA GLN A 64 19.60 1.36 7.61
C GLN A 64 19.98 2.53 6.70
N LYS A 65 21.01 3.28 7.09
CA LYS A 65 21.52 4.40 6.27
C LYS A 65 22.08 3.87 4.95
N THR A 66 21.33 4.07 3.88
CA THR A 66 21.76 3.83 2.50
C THR A 66 22.38 5.10 1.90
N LYS A 67 23.18 4.94 0.83
CA LYS A 67 23.72 6.07 0.07
C LYS A 67 22.60 6.87 -0.59
N LEU A 68 22.52 8.16 -0.26
CA LEU A 68 21.49 9.07 -0.77
C LEU A 68 21.49 9.17 -2.30
N ASN A 69 22.66 9.10 -2.94
CA ASN A 69 22.78 9.14 -4.40
C ASN A 69 22.05 7.98 -5.10
N PHE A 70 22.02 6.79 -4.46
CA PHE A 70 21.28 5.64 -4.99
C PHE A 70 19.77 5.91 -4.93
N LEU A 71 19.29 6.41 -3.78
CA LEU A 71 17.88 6.79 -3.61
C LEU A 71 17.45 7.89 -4.58
N LYS A 72 18.30 8.91 -4.79
CA LYS A 72 18.07 9.94 -5.82
C LYS A 72 17.84 9.33 -7.20
N SER A 73 18.68 8.39 -7.61
CA SER A 73 18.55 7.72 -8.91
C SER A 73 17.27 6.89 -9.03
N ALA A 74 16.88 6.18 -7.97
CA ALA A 74 15.66 5.37 -7.94
C ALA A 74 14.39 6.25 -8.04
N VAL A 75 14.39 7.38 -7.34
CA VAL A 75 13.29 8.36 -7.38
C VAL A 75 13.21 9.06 -8.75
N LEU A 76 14.33 9.42 -9.37
CA LEU A 76 14.34 10.02 -10.71
C LEU A 76 13.88 9.06 -11.81
N ALA A 77 14.14 7.76 -11.66
CA ALA A 77 13.68 6.72 -12.57
C ALA A 77 12.17 6.44 -12.44
N THR A 78 11.58 6.80 -11.30
CA THR A 78 10.15 6.79 -11.06
C THR A 78 9.56 8.00 -11.80
N GLY A 79 9.01 7.79 -13.00
CA GLY A 79 8.65 8.84 -13.96
C GLY A 79 7.61 9.90 -13.52
N ASN A 80 7.22 9.94 -12.24
CA ASN A 80 6.31 10.91 -11.65
C ASN A 80 6.85 11.46 -10.32
N LEU A 81 7.65 12.52 -10.41
CA LEU A 81 8.14 13.31 -9.28
C LEU A 81 7.20 14.46 -8.87
N GLU A 82 5.94 14.45 -9.34
CA GLU A 82 4.93 15.39 -8.87
C GLU A 82 4.48 14.98 -7.45
N VAL A 83 5.16 15.55 -6.47
CA VAL A 83 4.81 15.52 -5.04
C VAL A 83 3.57 16.38 -4.74
N GLU A 84 3.01 17.04 -5.73
CA GLU A 84 1.93 18.01 -5.55
C GLU A 84 0.54 17.38 -5.81
N GLN A 85 0.06 16.69 -4.78
CA GLN A 85 -1.29 16.89 -4.22
C GLN A 85 -2.55 16.83 -5.11
N ARG A 86 -2.58 16.18 -6.27
CA ARG A 86 -3.87 15.92 -6.96
C ARG A 86 -3.90 14.61 -7.72
N PHE A 87 -3.87 13.49 -7.03
CA PHE A 87 -4.64 12.26 -7.32
C PHE A 87 -4.49 11.38 -6.08
N SER A 88 -5.58 10.79 -5.59
CA SER A 88 -5.61 10.06 -4.31
C SER A 88 -4.54 8.96 -4.30
N TRP A 89 -4.08 8.57 -3.11
CA TRP A 89 -3.16 7.44 -2.88
C TRP A 89 -3.61 6.12 -3.57
N GLU A 90 -4.83 6.06 -4.09
CA GLU A 90 -5.42 4.94 -4.84
C GLU A 90 -4.97 4.83 -6.30
N TYR A 91 -4.37 5.86 -6.92
CA TYR A 91 -4.02 5.85 -8.36
C TYR A 91 -2.52 5.84 -8.65
N ARG A 92 -1.65 5.75 -7.63
CA ARG A 92 -0.21 5.62 -7.84
C ARG A 92 0.19 4.15 -7.75
N ASP A 93 1.13 3.74 -8.60
CA ASP A 93 1.71 2.40 -8.54
C ASP A 93 2.29 2.14 -7.13
N PRO A 94 1.89 1.06 -6.43
CA PRO A 94 2.33 0.82 -5.05
C PRO A 94 3.86 0.74 -4.90
N MET A 95 4.58 0.28 -5.93
CA MET A 95 6.04 0.22 -5.92
C MET A 95 6.63 1.63 -5.97
N GLU A 96 6.17 2.49 -6.87
CA GLU A 96 6.60 3.88 -6.95
C GLU A 96 6.38 4.62 -5.62
N VAL A 97 5.20 4.43 -5.02
CA VAL A 97 4.86 5.01 -3.71
C VAL A 97 5.81 4.52 -2.63
N SER A 98 6.16 3.23 -2.63
CA SER A 98 7.05 2.66 -1.63
C SER A 98 8.47 3.21 -1.73
N ILE A 99 8.99 3.39 -2.96
CA ILE A 99 10.33 3.95 -3.22
C ILE A 99 10.37 5.42 -2.78
N LEU A 100 9.34 6.19 -3.13
CA LEU A 100 9.24 7.60 -2.76
C LEU A 100 9.18 7.77 -1.24
N LYS A 101 8.31 7.00 -0.57
CA LYS A 101 8.15 7.03 0.89
C LYS A 101 9.46 6.67 1.60
N TYR A 102 10.10 5.57 1.19
CA TYR A 102 11.38 5.16 1.75
C TYR A 102 12.46 6.25 1.60
N SER A 103 12.49 6.92 0.45
CA SER A 103 13.48 7.96 0.18
C SER A 103 13.28 9.20 1.04
N ILE A 104 12.03 9.62 1.26
CA ILE A 104 11.68 10.70 2.21
C ILE A 104 12.10 10.34 3.62
N ASP A 105 11.74 9.13 4.08
CA ASP A 105 12.04 8.64 5.43
C ASP A 105 13.57 8.53 5.66
N SER A 106 14.33 8.30 4.60
CA SER A 106 15.80 8.28 4.60
C SER A 106 16.45 9.68 4.58
N GLY A 107 15.65 10.74 4.51
CA GLY A 107 16.11 12.14 4.55
C GLY A 107 16.32 12.79 3.18
N LEU A 108 15.76 12.25 2.10
CA LEU A 108 15.82 12.87 0.79
C LEU A 108 14.78 13.99 0.65
N ASP A 109 15.24 15.21 0.35
CA ASP A 109 14.35 16.32 -0.02
C ASP A 109 13.96 16.21 -1.51
N ILE A 110 12.70 15.87 -1.75
CA ILE A 110 12.18 15.71 -3.12
C ILE A 110 11.97 17.08 -3.80
N GLN A 111 11.64 18.12 -3.04
CA GLN A 111 11.42 19.46 -3.59
C GLN A 111 12.73 20.04 -4.12
N GLU A 112 13.83 19.81 -3.39
CA GLU A 112 15.18 20.12 -3.85
C GLU A 112 15.52 19.29 -5.10
N LEU A 113 15.26 17.98 -5.08
CA LEU A 113 15.56 17.09 -6.20
C LEU A 113 14.82 17.48 -7.49
N ASN A 114 13.53 17.84 -7.40
CA ASN A 114 12.73 18.28 -8.55
C ASN A 114 13.19 19.65 -9.09
N ARG A 115 13.77 20.50 -8.23
CA ARG A 115 14.36 21.77 -8.64
C ARG A 115 15.69 21.56 -9.36
N GLU A 116 16.52 20.64 -8.87
CA GLU A 116 17.83 20.30 -9.42
C GLU A 116 17.71 19.55 -10.75
N TYR A 117 16.77 18.60 -10.86
CA TYR A 117 16.56 17.76 -12.03
C TYR A 117 15.18 18.01 -12.65
N LYS A 118 15.08 19.06 -13.49
CA LYS A 118 13.88 19.28 -14.29
C LYS A 118 13.76 18.21 -15.37
N PRO A 119 12.61 17.52 -15.52
CA PRO A 119 12.41 16.54 -16.59
C PRO A 119 12.60 17.20 -17.96
N ALA A 120 13.51 16.63 -18.78
CA ALA A 120 13.82 17.18 -20.10
C ALA A 120 12.69 16.98 -21.13
N SER A 121 11.90 15.90 -20.98
CA SER A 121 10.69 15.64 -21.77
C SER A 121 9.87 14.52 -21.11
N ARG A 122 8.55 14.72 -20.96
CA ARG A 122 7.62 13.67 -20.53
C ARG A 122 7.34 12.80 -21.77
N PHE A 123 7.77 11.53 -21.77
CA PHE A 123 7.32 10.58 -22.78
C PHE A 123 5.85 10.30 -22.49
N VAL A 124 4.99 10.81 -23.36
CA VAL A 124 3.54 10.59 -23.38
C VAL A 124 3.24 9.16 -23.78
#